data_AF-A0AAX2ZG32-F1
#
_entry.id   AF-A0AAX2ZG32-F1
#
_cell.length_a   1.000
_cell.length_b   1.000
_cell.length_c   1.000
_cell.angle_alpha   90.00
_cell.angle_beta   90.00
_cell.angle_gamma   90.00
#
_symmetry.space_group_name_H-M   'P 1'
#
loop_
_entity.id
_entity.type
_entity.pdbx_description
1 polymer ?
#
loop_
_entity_poly.entity_id
_entity_poly.type
_entity_poly.pdbx_seq_one_letter_code
_entity_poly.pdbx_strand_id
1 'polypeptide(L)'
;MKTLKIELWSLAKHMKSNKVNIENIYYIYKVNEEVLEKLLNIKYYKDNPSFMPLDRKYGHEFKLIKTNENIKNVDDYEVLDIDSENIYIDDKLIYYNINVYLDNK
;
A
#
# COMPACT_ATOMS: atom_id res chain seq x y z
N MET A 1 -0.32 -16.53 12.59
CA MET A 1 -0.34 -15.86 11.26
C MET A 1 -1.09 -14.57 11.41
N LYS A 2 -0.49 -13.47 10.95
CA LYS A 2 -1.06 -12.12 10.98
C LYS A 2 -1.49 -11.70 9.58
N THR A 3 -2.47 -10.81 9.52
CA THR A 3 -2.92 -10.20 8.27
C THR A 3 -2.36 -8.79 8.17
N LEU A 4 -1.49 -8.55 7.20
CA LEU A 4 -1.01 -7.21 6.86
C LEU A 4 -1.84 -6.69 5.69
N LYS A 5 -2.49 -5.53 5.86
CA LYS A 5 -3.20 -4.83 4.79
C LYS A 5 -2.52 -3.51 4.51
N ILE A 6 -2.17 -3.28 3.25
CA ILE A 6 -1.67 -2.00 2.74
C ILE A 6 -2.78 -1.41 1.88
N GLU A 7 -3.23 -0.20 2.18
CA GLU A 7 -4.15 0.58 1.34
C GLU A 7 -3.45 1.84 0.85
N LEU A 8 -3.59 2.12 -0.44
CA LEU A 8 -3.08 3.29 -1.13
C LEU A 8 -4.26 4.01 -1.77
N TRP A 9 -4.40 5.30 -1.51
CA TRP A 9 -5.29 6.16 -2.28
C TRP A 9 -4.44 6.89 -3.30
N SER A 10 -4.74 6.70 -4.57
CA SER A 10 -3.97 7.22 -5.69
C SER A 10 -4.82 8.12 -6.56
N LEU A 11 -4.24 9.22 -7.01
CA LEU A 11 -4.81 10.03 -8.07
C LEU A 11 -4.45 9.39 -9.40
N ALA A 12 -5.44 8.92 -10.15
CA ALA A 12 -5.24 8.24 -11.42
C ALA A 12 -5.99 8.97 -12.54
N LYS A 13 -5.35 9.07 -13.70
CA LYS A 13 -5.94 9.65 -14.91
C LYS A 13 -6.29 8.56 -15.87
N HIS A 14 -7.56 8.49 -16.28
CA HIS A 14 -7.97 7.63 -17.36
C HIS A 14 -7.48 8.21 -18.71
N MET A 15 -6.65 7.45 -19.43
CA MET A 15 -5.99 7.87 -20.67
C MET A 15 -6.94 8.20 -21.82
N LYS A 16 -8.01 7.41 -22.03
CA LYS A 16 -9.01 7.66 -23.10
C LYS A 16 -9.93 8.84 -22.81
N SER A 17 -10.41 8.97 -21.57
CA SER A 17 -11.40 10.00 -21.21
C SER A 17 -10.78 11.27 -20.62
N ASN A 18 -9.48 11.26 -20.32
CA ASN A 18 -8.75 12.29 -19.56
C ASN A 18 -9.35 12.62 -18.19
N LYS A 19 -10.28 11.80 -17.67
CA LYS A 19 -10.85 12.00 -16.34
C LYS A 19 -9.84 11.63 -15.28
N VAL A 20 -9.76 12.45 -14.24
CA VAL A 20 -8.94 12.19 -13.06
C VAL A 20 -9.86 11.71 -11.94
N ASN A 21 -9.55 10.55 -11.38
CA ASN A 21 -10.27 9.94 -10.28
C ASN A 21 -9.31 9.66 -9.13
N ILE A 22 -9.87 9.54 -7.92
CA ILE A 22 -9.17 8.97 -6.78
C ILE A 22 -9.53 7.48 -6.74
N GLU A 23 -8.52 6.63 -6.86
CA GLU A 23 -8.64 5.17 -6.85
C GLU A 23 -8.01 4.61 -5.58
N ASN A 24 -8.72 3.73 -4.89
CA ASN A 24 -8.20 2.99 -3.74
C ASN A 24 -7.61 1.66 -4.23
N ILE A 25 -6.33 1.43 -3.97
CA ILE A 25 -5.62 0.17 -4.22
C ILE A 25 -5.32 -0.47 -2.87
N TYR A 26 -5.57 -1.76 -2.72
CA TYR A 26 -5.21 -2.49 -1.50
C TYR A 26 -4.54 -3.82 -1.79
N TYR A 27 -3.67 -4.21 -0.88
CA TYR A 27 -3.00 -5.50 -0.84
C TYR A 27 -3.18 -6.12 0.54
N ILE A 28 -3.58 -7.38 0.58
CA ILE A 28 -3.76 -8.14 1.82
C ILE A 28 -2.81 -9.33 1.78
N TYR A 29 -1.86 -9.34 2.70
CA TYR A 29 -0.87 -10.40 2.88
C TYR A 29 -1.13 -11.19 4.16
N LYS A 30 -0.81 -12.48 4.12
CA LYS A 30 -0.61 -13.31 5.31
C LYS A 30 0.89 -13.47 5.57
N VAL A 31 1.30 -13.24 6.81
CA VAL A 31 2.70 -13.33 7.25
C VAL A 31 2.80 -14.00 8.63
N ASN A 32 3.93 -14.64 8.91
CA ASN A 32 4.23 -15.17 10.23
C ASN A 32 4.36 -14.01 11.25
N GLU A 33 3.84 -14.21 12.46
CA GLU A 33 3.83 -13.20 13.52
C GLU A 33 5.24 -12.82 13.97
N GLU A 34 6.13 -13.80 14.17
CA GLU A 34 7.52 -13.56 14.61
C GLU A 34 8.31 -12.74 13.58
N VAL A 35 8.09 -13.01 12.29
CA VAL A 35 8.70 -12.24 11.19
C VAL A 35 8.18 -10.82 11.21
N LEU A 36 6.85 -10.63 11.29
CA LEU A 36 6.24 -9.32 11.31
C LEU A 36 6.73 -8.48 12.50
N GLU A 37 6.76 -9.04 13.70
CA GLU A 37 7.27 -8.35 14.90
C GLU A 37 8.75 -7.95 14.76
N LYS A 38 9.58 -8.82 14.18
CA LYS A 38 10.98 -8.50 13.91
C LYS A 38 11.11 -7.32 12.95
N LEU A 39 10.33 -7.30 11.86
CA LEU A 39 10.38 -6.23 10.87
C LEU A 39 9.88 -4.90 11.46
N LEU A 40 8.78 -4.93 12.22
CA LEU A 40 8.25 -3.74 12.90
C LEU A 40 9.23 -3.13 13.91
N ASN A 41 10.25 -3.86 14.37
CA ASN A 41 11.30 -3.33 15.24
C ASN A 41 12.45 -2.66 14.49
N ILE A 42 12.55 -2.84 13.17
CA ILE A 42 13.56 -2.19 12.34
C ILE A 42 13.10 -0.78 11.97
N LYS A 43 13.92 0.23 12.27
CA LYS A 43 13.59 1.65 12.03
C LYS A 43 13.06 1.92 10.61
N TYR A 44 13.72 1.38 9.59
CA TYR A 44 13.32 1.57 8.20
C TYR A 44 11.86 1.15 7.94
N TYR A 45 11.40 0.01 8.46
CA TYR A 45 10.01 -0.44 8.27
C TYR A 45 9.02 0.19 9.24
N LYS A 46 9.47 0.80 10.36
CA LYS A 46 8.60 1.68 11.15
C LYS A 46 8.20 2.91 10.35
N ASP A 47 9.16 3.47 9.62
CA ASP A 47 8.97 4.68 8.83
C ASP A 47 8.32 4.38 7.47
N ASN A 48 8.54 3.17 6.92
CA ASN A 48 8.07 2.73 5.59
C ASN A 48 7.52 1.28 5.61
N PRO A 49 6.41 1.00 6.32
CA PRO A 49 5.98 -0.38 6.54
C PRO A 49 5.46 -1.09 5.28
N SER A 50 5.08 -0.35 4.24
CA SER A 50 4.63 -0.91 2.96
C SER A 50 5.74 -1.58 2.15
N PHE A 51 7.00 -1.29 2.48
CA PHE A 51 8.15 -1.93 1.84
C PHE A 51 8.46 -3.32 2.39
N MET A 52 7.84 -3.74 3.52
CA MET A 52 8.10 -5.07 4.09
C MET A 52 7.86 -6.23 3.10
N PRO A 53 6.74 -6.26 2.34
CA PRO A 53 6.51 -7.32 1.35
C PRO A 53 7.38 -7.19 0.09
N LEU A 54 7.95 -6.01 -0.17
CA LEU A 54 8.77 -5.72 -1.35
C LEU A 54 10.27 -6.00 -1.12
N ASP A 55 10.68 -6.15 0.14
CA ASP A 55 12.07 -6.41 0.49
C ASP A 55 12.50 -7.81 0.01
N ARG A 56 13.57 -7.91 -0.78
CA ARG A 56 14.06 -9.20 -1.32
C ARG A 56 14.38 -10.23 -0.23
N LYS A 57 14.80 -9.78 0.96
CA LYS A 57 15.16 -10.64 2.08
C LYS A 57 13.95 -11.25 2.78
N TYR A 58 12.82 -10.55 2.81
CA TYR A 58 11.65 -10.95 3.62
C TYR A 58 10.38 -11.15 2.80
N GLY A 59 10.32 -10.69 1.55
CA GLY A 59 9.13 -10.71 0.71
C GLY A 59 8.54 -12.10 0.51
N HIS A 60 9.37 -13.14 0.53
CA HIS A 60 8.92 -14.54 0.45
C HIS A 60 8.09 -14.99 1.67
N GLU A 61 8.19 -14.29 2.81
CA GLU A 61 7.39 -14.54 4.02
C GLU A 61 5.97 -13.93 3.91
N PHE A 62 5.74 -13.05 2.93
CA PHE A 62 4.46 -12.38 2.71
C PHE A 62 3.69 -13.08 1.59
N LYS A 63 2.67 -13.86 1.98
CA LYS A 63 1.77 -14.49 1.02
C LYS A 63 0.63 -13.54 0.67
N LEU A 64 0.60 -13.03 -0.56
CA LEU A 64 -0.54 -12.24 -1.06
C LEU A 64 -1.81 -13.11 -1.08
N ILE A 65 -2.87 -12.63 -0.44
CA ILE A 65 -4.18 -13.31 -0.34
C ILE A 65 -5.23 -12.61 -1.20
N LYS A 66 -5.21 -11.27 -1.23
CA LYS A 66 -6.19 -10.48 -1.96
C LYS A 66 -5.59 -9.15 -2.38
N THR A 67 -5.97 -8.69 -3.56
CA THR A 67 -5.72 -7.33 -4.03
C THR A 67 -6.87 -6.92 -4.95
N ASN A 68 -7.16 -5.63 -5.02
CA ASN A 68 -8.01 -5.05 -6.07
C ASN A 68 -7.19 -4.41 -7.21
N GLU A 69 -5.87 -4.56 -7.20
CA GLU A 69 -4.96 -4.15 -8.28
C GLU A 69 -5.25 -4.89 -9.61
N ASN A 70 -6.18 -5.84 -9.62
CA ASN A 70 -6.91 -6.25 -10.83
C ASN A 70 -7.85 -5.15 -11.33
N ILE A 71 -7.38 -3.91 -11.44
CA ILE A 71 -8.07 -2.87 -12.22
C ILE A 71 -8.11 -3.43 -13.64
N LYS A 72 -9.26 -3.96 -14.04
CA LYS A 72 -9.51 -4.26 -15.45
C LYS A 72 -9.20 -2.98 -16.20
N ASN A 73 -8.28 -3.07 -17.15
CA ASN A 73 -7.75 -1.94 -17.90
C ASN A 73 -6.74 -1.05 -17.14
N VAL A 74 -5.79 -1.60 -16.38
CA VAL A 74 -4.69 -0.78 -15.81
C VAL A 74 -3.96 0.05 -16.88
N ASP A 75 -3.86 -0.47 -18.11
CA ASP A 75 -3.32 0.25 -19.28
C ASP A 75 -4.15 1.47 -19.69
N ASP A 76 -5.41 1.55 -19.26
CA ASP A 76 -6.28 2.71 -19.47
C ASP A 76 -6.04 3.81 -18.43
N TYR A 77 -5.18 3.60 -17.42
CA TYR A 77 -4.93 4.55 -16.33
C TYR A 77 -3.44 4.87 -16.14
N GLU A 78 -3.15 6.15 -15.94
CA GLU A 78 -1.85 6.68 -15.54
C GLU A 78 -1.94 7.11 -14.06
N VAL A 79 -1.12 6.53 -13.18
CA VAL A 79 -1.01 6.98 -11.78
C VAL A 79 -0.26 8.31 -11.78
N LEU A 80 -0.93 9.36 -11.34
CA LEU A 80 -0.38 10.71 -11.25
C LEU A 80 0.32 10.94 -9.91
N ASP A 81 -0.31 10.50 -8.82
CA ASP A 81 0.22 10.62 -7.47
C ASP A 81 -0.38 9.62 -6.49
N ILE A 82 0.25 9.46 -5.33
CA ILE A 82 -0.27 8.71 -4.17
C ILE A 82 -0.59 9.70 -3.06
N ASP A 83 -1.89 9.91 -2.82
CA ASP A 83 -2.44 10.87 -1.87
C ASP A 83 -2.29 10.39 -0.41
N SER A 84 -2.56 9.11 -0.15
CA SER A 84 -2.37 8.54 1.19
C SER A 84 -2.04 7.05 1.18
N GLU A 85 -1.40 6.63 2.28
CA GLU A 85 -1.03 5.25 2.57
C GLU A 85 -1.45 4.88 4.00
N ASN A 86 -2.23 3.82 4.12
CA ASN A 86 -2.68 3.26 5.39
C ASN A 86 -2.22 1.81 5.51
N ILE A 87 -1.70 1.43 6.67
CA ILE A 87 -1.27 0.05 6.91
C ILE A 87 -1.92 -0.48 8.18
N TYR A 88 -2.48 -1.68 8.06
CA TYR A 88 -3.21 -2.35 9.12
C TYR A 88 -2.61 -3.72 9.41
N ILE A 89 -2.60 -4.11 10.68
CA ILE A 89 -2.32 -5.48 11.12
C ILE A 89 -3.55 -5.99 11.86
N ASP A 90 -4.12 -7.10 11.40
CA ASP A 90 -5.37 -7.67 11.92
C ASP A 90 -6.45 -6.57 12.11
N ASP A 91 -6.65 -5.77 11.05
CA ASP A 91 -7.59 -4.64 10.98
C ASP A 91 -7.30 -3.44 11.92
N LYS A 92 -6.20 -3.48 12.69
CA LYS A 92 -5.73 -2.33 13.47
C LYS A 92 -4.79 -1.47 12.65
N LEU A 93 -5.12 -0.19 12.49
CA LEU A 93 -4.24 0.80 11.86
C LEU A 93 -2.94 0.94 12.66
N ILE A 94 -1.81 0.73 12.00
CA ILE A 94 -0.46 0.85 12.59
C ILE A 94 0.35 1.98 11.98
N TYR A 95 -0.03 2.43 10.79
CA TYR A 95 0.68 3.48 10.06
C TYR A 95 -0.30 4.24 9.18
N TYR A 96 -0.09 5.55 9.12
CA TYR A 96 -0.88 6.48 8.33
C TYR A 96 0.04 7.57 7.79
N ASN A 97 0.03 7.75 6.48
CA ASN A 97 0.76 8.82 5.81
C ASN A 97 -0.17 9.50 4.80
N ILE A 98 -0.24 10.83 4.87
CA ILE A 98 -0.89 11.65 3.85
C ILE A 98 0.21 12.48 3.20
N ASN A 99 0.31 12.42 1.88
CA ASN A 99 0.97 13.46 1.12
C ASN A 99 0.03 14.66 1.05
N VAL A 100 0.03 15.48 2.11
CA VAL A 100 -0.68 16.76 2.06
C VAL A 100 0.06 17.63 1.06
N TYR A 101 -0.49 17.78 -0.15
CA TYR A 101 -0.14 18.89 -1.02
C TYR A 101 -0.48 20.18 -0.26
N LEU A 102 0.52 20.75 0.41
CA LEU A 102 0.50 22.14 0.82
C LEU A 102 0.45 22.94 -0.47
N ASP A 103 -0.77 23.25 -0.89
CA ASP A 103 -1.12 24.25 -1.88
C ASP A 103 -0.56 25.59 -1.34
N ASN A 104 0.74 25.83 -1.55
CA ASN A 104 1.40 27.10 -1.28
C ASN A 104 0.86 28.10 -2.31
N LYS A 105 -0.34 28.61 -2.06
CA LYS A 105 -0.88 29.81 -2.70
C LYS A 105 -0.40 31.07 -1.99
#